data_AF-A0A6G7BXM6-F1
#
_entry.id   AF-A0A6G7BXM6-F1
#
_cell.length_a   1.000
_cell.length_b   1.000
_cell.length_c   1.000
_cell.angle_alpha   90.00
_cell.angle_beta   90.00
_cell.angle_gamma   90.00
#
_symmetry.space_group_name_H-M   'P 1'
#
loop_
_entity.id
_entity.type
_entity.pdbx_description
1 polymer ?
#
loop_
_entity_poly.entity_id
_entity_poly.type
_entity_poly.pdbx_seq_one_letter_code
_entity_poly.pdbx_strand_id
1 'polypeptide(L)'
;MRLLKFISVAAIIIACIFCLVSFLKPIRYSNSCGEDNLYRYRMGIYQIQTNTLKEKELQKLGGLLSFTGIQNIRCPNELERQRYKMLAQAIDSTNRSLKWRLVKDDLWINKKGDIGLKEVIAIGSEGFTFVDSYLTRMGFNTEEPLNTIIDTSTFQKLNSAFYKDKKHIYRHYAMAYGGSFSTFEEADHATFVALSDCYAKDKNHIYENREGILKNVDYKTFKVKSTVSGCFAKDKNGYLSWSDRITGDGLNDEYVKKAISELDK
;
A
#
# COMPACT_ATOMS: atom_id res chain seq x y z
N MET A 1 -27.06 9.60 60.24
CA MET A 1 -27.45 10.46 59.08
C MET A 1 -26.44 11.58 58.75
N ARG A 2 -25.92 12.38 59.70
CA ARG A 2 -24.98 13.48 59.38
C ARG A 2 -23.64 13.00 58.79
N LEU A 3 -23.03 11.94 59.36
CA LEU A 3 -21.78 11.37 58.87
C LEU A 3 -21.89 10.86 57.42
N LEU A 4 -23.00 10.18 57.09
CA LEU A 4 -23.28 9.70 55.75
C LEU A 4 -23.40 10.86 54.73
N LYS A 5 -24.02 11.98 55.14
CA LYS A 5 -24.10 13.20 54.33
C LYS A 5 -22.72 13.81 54.09
N PHE A 6 -21.86 13.91 55.11
CA PHE A 6 -20.49 14.42 54.93
C PHE A 6 -19.65 13.55 53.99
N ILE A 7 -19.73 12.22 54.14
CA ILE A 7 -19.05 11.28 53.24
C ILE A 7 -19.56 11.45 51.80
N SER A 8 -20.87 11.60 51.60
CA SER A 8 -21.45 11.80 50.27
C SER A 8 -21.02 13.12 49.62
N VAL A 9 -20.96 14.22 50.37
CA VAL A 9 -20.53 15.53 49.87
C VAL A 9 -19.03 15.50 49.51
N ALA A 10 -18.19 14.88 50.34
CA ALA A 10 -16.77 14.72 50.06
C ALA A 10 -16.53 13.88 48.80
N ALA A 11 -17.25 12.78 48.63
CA ALA A 11 -17.15 11.94 47.43
C ALA A 11 -17.55 12.70 46.15
N ILE A 12 -18.61 13.51 46.20
CA ILE A 12 -19.03 14.36 45.07
C ILE A 12 -17.95 15.39 44.73
N ILE A 13 -17.35 16.05 45.72
CA ILE A 13 -16.28 17.03 45.50
C ILE A 13 -15.07 16.37 44.84
N ILE A 14 -14.65 15.20 45.32
CA ILE A 14 -13.54 14.45 44.72
C ILE A 14 -13.85 14.05 43.28
N ALA A 15 -15.08 13.58 43.00
CA ALA A 15 -15.51 13.24 41.65
C ALA A 15 -15.52 14.46 40.72
N CYS A 16 -16.00 15.63 41.20
CA CYS A 16 -15.99 16.88 40.45
C CYS A 16 -14.55 17.35 40.15
N ILE A 17 -13.65 17.27 41.13
CA ILE A 17 -12.23 17.62 40.95
C ILE A 17 -11.59 16.68 39.92
N PHE A 18 -11.79 15.37 40.06
CA PHE A 18 -11.27 14.38 39.11
C PHE A 18 -11.77 14.64 37.68
N CYS A 19 -13.07 14.93 37.52
CA CYS A 19 -13.65 15.31 36.24
C CYS A 19 -12.97 16.56 35.69
N LEU A 20 -12.88 17.64 36.48
CA LEU A 20 -12.26 18.90 36.08
C LEU A 20 -10.81 18.70 35.62
N VAL A 21 -10.01 17.96 36.40
CA VAL A 21 -8.61 17.64 36.05
C VAL A 21 -8.54 16.87 34.75
N SER A 22 -9.41 15.88 34.54
CA SER A 22 -9.45 15.09 33.31
C SER A 22 -9.90 15.88 32.07
N PHE A 23 -10.56 17.04 32.24
CA PHE A 23 -10.84 17.95 31.12
C PHE A 23 -9.62 18.78 30.74
N LEU A 24 -8.81 19.15 31.73
CA LEU A 24 -7.63 19.99 31.53
C LEU A 24 -6.42 19.18 31.05
N LYS A 25 -6.23 17.96 31.56
CA LYS A 25 -5.08 17.10 31.26
C LYS A 25 -5.48 15.63 31.07
N PRO A 26 -4.95 14.92 30.05
CA PRO A 26 -5.16 13.49 29.90
C PRO A 26 -4.56 12.70 31.07
N ILE A 27 -5.34 11.79 31.65
CA ILE A 27 -4.94 10.93 32.76
C ILE A 27 -4.78 9.51 32.23
N ARG A 28 -3.67 8.82 32.49
CA ARG A 28 -3.42 7.46 31.98
C ARG A 28 -4.57 6.52 32.35
N TYR A 29 -5.06 5.78 31.37
CA TYR A 29 -6.15 4.82 31.52
C TYR A 29 -5.56 3.42 31.67
N SER A 30 -5.72 2.82 32.86
CA SER A 30 -5.39 1.42 33.07
C SER A 30 -6.31 0.54 32.21
N ASN A 31 -5.72 -0.33 31.41
CA ASN A 31 -6.41 -1.10 30.39
C ASN A 31 -5.79 -2.49 30.22
N SER A 32 -6.58 -3.43 29.72
CA SER A 32 -6.13 -4.78 29.35
C SER A 32 -5.65 -4.88 27.89
N CYS A 33 -5.56 -3.76 27.18
CA CYS A 33 -5.21 -3.73 25.76
C CYS A 33 -3.69 -3.78 25.53
N GLY A 34 -2.87 -3.63 26.58
CA GLY A 34 -1.42 -3.54 26.46
C GLY A 34 -0.93 -2.24 25.81
N GLU A 35 -1.79 -1.21 25.77
CA GLU A 35 -1.51 0.07 25.13
C GLU A 35 -1.17 1.12 26.20
N ASP A 36 -0.04 1.81 26.03
CA ASP A 36 0.43 2.84 26.97
C ASP A 36 -0.09 4.24 26.67
N ASN A 37 -0.73 4.41 25.51
CA ASN A 37 -1.20 5.69 24.96
C ASN A 37 -2.70 5.93 25.16
N LEU A 38 -3.33 5.23 26.11
CA LEU A 38 -4.75 5.39 26.43
C LEU A 38 -4.96 6.29 27.64
N TYR A 39 -5.90 7.23 27.53
CA TYR A 39 -6.13 8.26 28.53
C TYR A 39 -7.62 8.51 28.78
N ARG A 40 -7.97 8.75 30.05
CA ARG A 40 -9.20 9.44 30.46
C ARG A 40 -9.02 10.92 30.14
N TYR A 41 -9.83 11.45 29.24
CA TYR A 41 -9.77 12.85 28.83
C TYR A 41 -11.16 13.34 28.42
N ARG A 42 -11.57 14.55 28.79
CA ARG A 42 -12.85 15.17 28.36
C ARG A 42 -14.07 14.24 28.42
N MET A 43 -14.30 13.57 29.56
CA MET A 43 -15.39 12.58 29.77
C MET A 43 -15.40 11.40 28.78
N GLY A 44 -14.24 11.00 28.27
CA GLY A 44 -14.11 9.82 27.43
C GLY A 44 -12.78 9.11 27.64
N ILE A 45 -12.66 7.96 26.99
CA ILE A 45 -11.37 7.28 26.81
C ILE A 45 -10.86 7.60 25.42
N TYR A 46 -9.63 8.07 25.35
CA TYR A 46 -8.97 8.49 24.12
C TYR A 46 -7.66 7.74 23.96
N GLN A 47 -7.39 7.28 22.74
CA GLN A 47 -6.03 7.00 22.30
C GLN A 47 -5.42 8.32 21.85
N ILE A 48 -4.27 8.68 22.42
CA ILE A 48 -3.58 9.92 22.09
C ILE A 48 -2.19 9.57 21.56
N GLN A 49 -1.95 9.87 20.29
CA GLN A 49 -0.67 9.60 19.62
C GLN A 49 -0.09 10.90 19.08
N THR A 50 1.21 10.88 18.79
CA THR A 50 1.92 11.99 18.17
C THR A 50 2.28 11.59 16.75
N ASN A 51 1.82 12.34 15.75
CA ASN A 51 2.10 12.03 14.36
C ASN A 51 3.52 12.48 13.93
N THR A 52 3.87 12.23 12.68
CA THR A 52 5.19 12.57 12.10
C THR A 52 5.49 14.07 12.11
N LEU A 53 4.46 14.91 12.16
CA LEU A 53 4.56 16.37 12.28
C LEU A 53 4.60 16.86 13.74
N LYS A 54 4.70 15.94 14.71
CA LYS A 54 4.67 16.21 16.16
C LYS A 54 3.34 16.77 16.67
N GLU A 55 2.26 16.59 15.93
CA GLU A 55 0.91 17.00 16.35
C GLU A 55 0.22 15.86 17.11
N LYS A 56 -0.62 16.21 18.09
CA LYS A 56 -1.38 15.24 18.88
C LYS A 56 -2.67 14.86 18.17
N GLU A 57 -2.81 13.59 17.85
CA GLU A 57 -4.05 13.02 17.33
C GLU A 57 -4.83 12.35 18.46
N LEU A 58 -6.12 12.68 18.56
CA LEU A 58 -7.01 12.20 19.60
C LEU A 58 -8.11 11.33 18.97
N GLN A 59 -8.04 10.02 19.21
CA GLN A 59 -9.08 9.09 18.80
C GLN A 59 -9.94 8.71 20.01
N LYS A 60 -11.23 9.06 20.01
CA LYS A 60 -12.17 8.65 21.06
C LYS A 60 -12.52 7.17 20.92
N LEU A 61 -12.26 6.39 21.96
CA LEU A 61 -12.55 4.94 22.04
C LEU A 61 -13.77 4.62 22.89
N GLY A 62 -14.08 5.47 23.88
CA GLY A 62 -15.16 5.25 24.84
C GLY A 62 -15.78 6.55 25.34
N GLY A 63 -17.05 6.47 25.70
CA GLY A 63 -17.83 7.60 26.25
C GLY A 63 -17.78 7.67 27.78
N LEU A 64 -18.78 8.32 28.37
CA LEU A 64 -18.86 8.56 29.81
C LEU A 64 -18.90 7.25 30.64
N LEU A 65 -19.56 6.20 30.14
CA LEU A 65 -19.61 4.90 30.81
C LEU A 65 -18.23 4.23 30.91
N SER A 66 -17.40 4.35 29.85
CA SER A 66 -16.00 3.89 29.90
C SER A 66 -15.12 4.81 30.73
N PHE A 67 -15.39 6.12 30.69
CA PHE A 67 -14.74 7.11 31.53
C PHE A 67 -14.99 6.89 33.03
N THR A 68 -16.12 6.29 33.42
CA THR A 68 -16.44 5.96 34.82
C THR A 68 -16.06 4.52 35.18
N GLY A 69 -15.64 3.70 34.22
CA GLY A 69 -15.28 2.29 34.43
C GLY A 69 -16.46 1.32 34.45
N ILE A 70 -17.68 1.80 34.16
CA ILE A 70 -18.88 0.96 34.06
C ILE A 70 -18.81 0.04 32.83
N GLN A 71 -18.23 0.54 31.74
CA GLN A 71 -18.13 -0.19 30.47
C GLN A 71 -16.69 -0.27 29.98
N ASN A 72 -16.19 -1.47 29.73
CA ASN A 72 -14.88 -1.65 29.10
C ASN A 72 -14.87 -1.10 27.67
N ILE A 73 -13.75 -0.48 27.28
CA ILE A 73 -13.52 -0.10 25.89
C ILE A 73 -13.23 -1.35 25.05
N ARG A 74 -13.49 -1.27 23.74
CA ARG A 74 -12.86 -2.21 22.79
C ARG A 74 -11.44 -1.74 22.51
N CYS A 75 -10.51 -2.68 22.44
CA CYS A 75 -9.11 -2.32 22.23
C CYS A 75 -8.91 -1.76 20.81
N PRO A 76 -8.06 -0.73 20.62
CA PRO A 76 -7.80 -0.14 19.30
C PRO A 76 -7.48 -1.16 18.22
N ASN A 77 -6.60 -2.12 18.53
CA ASN A 77 -6.18 -3.17 17.59
C ASN A 77 -7.33 -4.11 17.21
N GLU A 78 -8.30 -4.35 18.09
CA GLU A 78 -9.50 -5.13 17.76
C GLU A 78 -10.44 -4.36 16.83
N LEU A 79 -10.63 -3.06 17.09
CA LEU A 79 -11.42 -2.17 16.24
C LEU A 79 -10.79 -2.06 14.85
N GLU A 80 -9.48 -1.94 14.78
CA GLU A 80 -8.71 -1.91 13.54
C GLU A 80 -8.87 -3.22 12.74
N ARG A 81 -8.66 -4.38 13.37
CA ARG A 81 -8.90 -5.69 12.73
C ARG A 81 -10.35 -5.86 12.27
N GLN A 82 -11.33 -5.35 13.01
CA GLN A 82 -12.73 -5.35 12.56
C GLN A 82 -12.91 -4.49 11.31
N ARG A 83 -12.29 -3.31 11.23
CA ARG A 83 -12.31 -2.47 10.02
C ARG A 83 -11.69 -3.17 8.82
N TYR A 84 -10.55 -3.83 9.00
CA TYR A 84 -9.92 -4.61 7.92
C TYR A 84 -10.82 -5.75 7.42
N LYS A 85 -11.48 -6.49 8.32
CA LYS A 85 -12.47 -7.51 7.93
C LYS A 85 -13.65 -6.91 7.15
N MET A 86 -14.20 -5.78 7.61
CA MET A 86 -15.31 -5.11 6.92
C MET A 86 -14.89 -4.61 5.53
N LEU A 87 -13.69 -4.03 5.41
CA LEU A 87 -13.16 -3.57 4.12
C LEU A 87 -12.99 -4.74 3.14
N ALA A 88 -12.37 -5.84 3.58
CA ALA A 88 -12.22 -7.05 2.76
C ALA A 88 -13.58 -7.59 2.29
N GLN A 89 -14.56 -7.70 3.21
CA GLN A 89 -15.92 -8.13 2.87
C GLN A 89 -16.63 -7.19 1.89
N ALA A 90 -16.42 -5.88 2.02
CA ALA A 90 -16.99 -4.88 1.12
C ALA A 90 -16.41 -5.01 -0.30
N ILE A 91 -15.10 -5.22 -0.43
CA ILE A 91 -14.42 -5.47 -1.71
C ILE A 91 -14.95 -6.77 -2.34
N ASP A 92 -15.00 -7.87 -1.57
CA ASP A 92 -15.54 -9.15 -2.04
C ASP A 92 -16.99 -9.06 -2.50
N SER A 93 -17.83 -8.35 -1.73
CA SER A 93 -19.23 -8.11 -2.07
C SER A 93 -19.35 -7.31 -3.36
N THR A 94 -18.52 -6.29 -3.53
CA THR A 94 -18.44 -5.48 -4.74
C THR A 94 -18.04 -6.33 -5.94
N ASN A 95 -17.00 -7.15 -5.82
CA ASN A 95 -16.54 -8.04 -6.89
C ASN A 95 -17.60 -9.09 -7.28
N ARG A 96 -18.27 -9.71 -6.30
CA ARG A 96 -19.40 -10.62 -6.55
C ARG A 96 -20.54 -9.92 -7.31
N SER A 97 -20.86 -8.69 -6.93
CA SER A 97 -21.87 -7.89 -7.64
C SER A 97 -21.42 -7.57 -9.06
N LEU A 98 -20.16 -7.17 -9.25
CA LEU A 98 -19.60 -6.76 -10.54
C LEU A 98 -19.45 -7.93 -11.52
N LYS A 99 -19.35 -9.18 -11.05
CA LYS A 99 -19.27 -10.39 -11.89
C LYS A 99 -18.16 -10.28 -12.94
N TRP A 100 -16.93 -10.11 -12.46
CA TRP A 100 -15.75 -10.06 -13.30
C TRP A 100 -15.55 -11.37 -14.06
N ARG A 101 -15.19 -11.26 -15.34
CA ARG A 101 -14.80 -12.38 -16.20
C ARG A 101 -13.51 -12.05 -16.94
N LEU A 102 -12.63 -13.04 -17.07
CA LEU A 102 -11.39 -12.89 -17.81
C LEU A 102 -11.72 -12.65 -19.29
N VAL A 103 -11.04 -11.68 -19.90
CA VAL A 103 -11.07 -11.42 -21.33
C VAL A 103 -9.88 -12.13 -21.97
N LYS A 104 -8.66 -11.72 -21.61
CA LYS A 104 -7.37 -12.30 -22.03
C LYS A 104 -6.22 -11.61 -21.30
N ASP A 105 -5.05 -12.23 -21.22
CA ASP A 105 -3.79 -11.55 -20.83
C ASP A 105 -3.91 -10.71 -19.55
N ASP A 106 -4.54 -11.28 -18.52
CA ASP A 106 -4.87 -10.65 -17.22
C ASP A 106 -5.88 -9.50 -17.24
N LEU A 107 -6.42 -9.15 -18.40
CA LEU A 107 -7.49 -8.17 -18.54
C LEU A 107 -8.84 -8.82 -18.25
N TRP A 108 -9.58 -8.26 -17.30
CA TRP A 108 -10.92 -8.67 -16.92
C TRP A 108 -11.94 -7.61 -17.31
N ILE A 109 -13.19 -8.01 -17.48
CA ILE A 109 -14.32 -7.11 -17.70
C ILE A 109 -15.44 -7.45 -16.74
N ASN A 110 -16.12 -6.44 -16.22
CA ASN A 110 -17.26 -6.61 -15.32
C ASN A 110 -18.61 -6.44 -16.05
N LYS A 111 -19.73 -6.70 -15.36
CA LYS A 111 -21.10 -6.59 -15.90
C LYS A 111 -21.49 -5.18 -16.37
N LYS A 112 -20.77 -4.14 -15.92
CA LYS A 112 -20.97 -2.75 -16.32
C LYS A 112 -20.15 -2.36 -17.55
N GLY A 113 -19.23 -3.22 -17.98
CA GLY A 113 -18.31 -2.95 -19.09
C GLY A 113 -17.02 -2.24 -18.68
N ASP A 114 -16.74 -2.07 -17.39
CA ASP A 114 -15.42 -1.63 -16.95
C ASP A 114 -14.43 -2.77 -17.16
N ILE A 115 -13.23 -2.43 -17.61
CA ILE A 115 -12.12 -3.37 -17.67
C ILE A 115 -11.13 -3.11 -16.54
N GLY A 116 -10.42 -4.14 -16.12
CA GLY A 116 -9.39 -4.02 -15.11
C GLY A 116 -8.38 -5.15 -15.12
N LEU A 117 -7.19 -4.87 -14.60
CA LEU A 117 -6.19 -5.89 -14.31
C LEU A 117 -6.45 -6.45 -12.92
N LYS A 118 -6.52 -7.78 -12.81
CA LYS A 118 -6.75 -8.44 -11.53
C LYS A 118 -5.48 -8.43 -10.69
N GLU A 119 -5.60 -8.00 -9.44
CA GLU A 119 -4.51 -7.98 -8.45
C GLU A 119 -4.96 -8.68 -7.17
N VAL A 120 -4.01 -9.20 -6.39
CA VAL A 120 -4.25 -9.65 -5.01
C VAL A 120 -3.64 -8.61 -4.10
N ILE A 121 -4.47 -7.89 -3.35
CA ILE A 121 -4.03 -6.82 -2.47
C ILE A 121 -4.15 -7.23 -1.00
N ALA A 122 -3.15 -6.84 -0.22
CA ALA A 122 -3.16 -6.86 1.23
C ALA A 122 -4.15 -5.82 1.78
N ILE A 123 -4.90 -6.22 2.79
CA ILE A 123 -5.78 -5.35 3.57
C ILE A 123 -5.28 -5.31 5.00
N GLY A 124 -5.01 -4.10 5.47
CA GLY A 124 -4.55 -3.83 6.82
C GLY A 124 -3.05 -3.99 7.03
N SER A 125 -2.57 -3.54 8.18
CA SER A 125 -1.17 -3.62 8.56
C SER A 125 -0.62 -5.04 8.44
N GLU A 126 0.63 -5.14 7.97
CA GLU A 126 1.38 -6.38 7.81
C GLU A 126 0.68 -7.45 6.94
N GLY A 127 -0.26 -7.06 6.06
CA GLY A 127 -0.98 -8.02 5.23
C GLY A 127 -1.93 -8.91 6.02
N PHE A 128 -2.69 -8.31 6.96
CA PHE A 128 -3.65 -9.00 7.81
C PHE A 128 -4.59 -9.97 7.05
N THR A 129 -5.06 -9.60 5.86
CA THR A 129 -5.75 -10.50 4.93
C THR A 129 -5.50 -10.06 3.49
N PHE A 130 -5.83 -10.90 2.52
CA PHE A 130 -5.70 -10.59 1.09
C PHE A 130 -7.06 -10.69 0.40
N VAL A 131 -7.29 -9.84 -0.60
CA VAL A 131 -8.50 -9.87 -1.43
C VAL A 131 -8.14 -9.68 -2.90
N ASP A 132 -8.95 -10.26 -3.78
CA ASP A 132 -8.91 -9.91 -5.19
C ASP A 132 -9.38 -8.47 -5.37
N SER A 133 -8.63 -7.68 -6.12
CA SER A 133 -8.97 -6.32 -6.56
C SER A 133 -8.78 -6.20 -8.07
N TYR A 134 -9.34 -5.15 -8.66
CA TYR A 134 -9.24 -4.89 -10.08
C TYR A 134 -8.83 -3.44 -10.28
N LEU A 135 -7.66 -3.24 -10.87
CA LEU A 135 -7.18 -1.91 -11.23
C LEU A 135 -7.90 -1.48 -12.51
N THR A 136 -8.79 -0.50 -12.40
CA THR A 136 -9.65 -0.04 -13.52
C THR A 136 -9.31 1.35 -14.04
N ARG A 137 -8.24 1.97 -13.56
CA ARG A 137 -7.80 3.31 -13.95
C ARG A 137 -6.29 3.37 -14.18
N MET A 138 -5.85 4.37 -14.94
CA MET A 138 -4.43 4.62 -15.19
C MET A 138 -3.74 5.28 -13.99
N GLY A 139 -2.46 4.99 -13.82
CA GLY A 139 -1.58 5.59 -12.82
C GLY A 139 -2.04 5.40 -11.37
N PHE A 140 -1.36 6.09 -10.44
CA PHE A 140 -1.81 6.20 -9.05
C PHE A 140 -2.87 7.29 -8.87
N ASN A 141 -2.81 8.34 -9.69
CA ASN A 141 -3.56 9.58 -9.48
C ASN A 141 -4.38 10.02 -10.70
N THR A 142 -4.34 9.27 -11.81
CA THR A 142 -5.12 9.66 -12.98
C THR A 142 -6.50 9.01 -12.89
N GLU A 143 -7.54 9.79 -13.12
CA GLU A 143 -8.91 9.27 -13.08
C GLU A 143 -9.32 8.63 -14.41
N GLU A 144 -8.42 8.47 -15.38
CA GLU A 144 -8.78 7.93 -16.69
C GLU A 144 -9.06 6.42 -16.61
N PRO A 145 -10.29 5.97 -16.95
CA PRO A 145 -10.64 4.55 -16.93
C PRO A 145 -9.88 3.74 -17.98
N LEU A 146 -9.50 2.51 -17.66
CA LEU A 146 -8.76 1.67 -18.61
C LEU A 146 -9.55 1.40 -19.90
N ASN A 147 -10.88 1.28 -19.82
CA ASN A 147 -11.72 0.98 -20.98
C ASN A 147 -11.82 2.11 -22.00
N THR A 148 -11.34 3.32 -21.68
CA THR A 148 -11.26 4.42 -22.65
C THR A 148 -9.93 4.47 -23.39
N ILE A 149 -8.90 3.77 -22.89
CA ILE A 149 -7.52 3.83 -23.42
C ILE A 149 -7.14 2.50 -24.08
N ILE A 150 -7.41 1.37 -23.41
CA ILE A 150 -6.94 0.06 -23.86
C ILE A 150 -7.73 -0.41 -25.08
N ASP A 151 -7.01 -0.74 -26.16
CA ASP A 151 -7.56 -1.53 -27.24
C ASP A 151 -7.57 -3.01 -26.86
N THR A 152 -8.69 -3.44 -26.28
CA THR A 152 -8.90 -4.83 -25.83
C THR A 152 -8.69 -5.89 -26.91
N SER A 153 -8.90 -5.55 -28.20
CA SER A 153 -8.76 -6.50 -29.31
C SER A 153 -7.29 -6.86 -29.57
N THR A 154 -6.40 -5.87 -29.47
CA THR A 154 -4.95 -6.01 -29.73
C THR A 154 -4.09 -6.04 -28.48
N PHE A 155 -4.71 -5.94 -27.29
CA PHE A 155 -4.02 -6.05 -26.00
C PHE A 155 -3.21 -7.35 -25.92
N GLN A 156 -2.07 -7.32 -25.28
CA GLN A 156 -1.18 -8.48 -25.17
C GLN A 156 -0.29 -8.32 -23.95
N LYS A 157 -0.19 -9.36 -23.15
CA LYS A 157 0.81 -9.46 -22.09
C LYS A 157 2.16 -9.83 -22.70
N LEU A 158 3.20 -9.07 -22.37
CA LEU A 158 4.58 -9.37 -22.77
C LEU A 158 5.28 -10.19 -21.68
N ASN A 159 5.11 -9.79 -20.41
CA ASN A 159 5.56 -10.52 -19.22
C ASN A 159 4.77 -10.04 -17.99
N SER A 160 5.25 -10.26 -16.76
CA SER A 160 4.47 -9.87 -15.58
C SER A 160 4.32 -8.34 -15.41
N ALA A 161 5.20 -7.54 -16.00
CA ALA A 161 5.24 -6.09 -15.79
C ALA A 161 4.93 -5.27 -17.04
N PHE A 162 5.03 -5.83 -18.25
CA PHE A 162 4.84 -5.10 -19.49
C PHE A 162 3.74 -5.71 -20.36
N TYR A 163 2.95 -4.83 -20.95
CA TYR A 163 1.84 -5.16 -21.84
C TYR A 163 1.89 -4.21 -23.04
N LYS A 164 1.20 -4.56 -24.12
CA LYS A 164 1.03 -3.66 -25.26
C LYS A 164 -0.32 -3.85 -25.91
N ASP A 165 -0.77 -2.84 -26.62
CA ASP A 165 -1.75 -2.98 -27.70
C ASP A 165 -1.24 -2.31 -28.97
N LYS A 166 -2.11 -2.09 -29.97
CA LYS A 166 -1.70 -1.46 -31.23
C LYS A 166 -1.26 0.01 -31.09
N LYS A 167 -1.61 0.70 -29.99
CA LYS A 167 -1.39 2.14 -29.78
C LYS A 167 -0.50 2.47 -28.57
N HIS A 168 -0.52 1.66 -27.52
CA HIS A 168 0.16 1.95 -26.27
C HIS A 168 1.01 0.77 -25.74
N ILE A 169 2.21 1.09 -25.25
CA ILE A 169 3.00 0.20 -24.40
C ILE A 169 2.67 0.54 -22.96
N TYR A 170 2.38 -0.49 -22.17
CA TYR A 170 1.98 -0.34 -20.79
C TYR A 170 3.00 -0.97 -19.85
N ARG A 171 3.10 -0.37 -18.65
CA ARG A 171 3.75 -0.95 -17.48
C ARG A 171 2.73 -1.23 -16.39
N HIS A 172 2.86 -2.36 -15.74
CA HIS A 172 2.18 -2.73 -14.52
C HIS A 172 3.21 -2.79 -13.39
N TYR A 173 3.06 -1.91 -12.41
CA TYR A 173 3.86 -1.93 -11.20
C TYR A 173 3.00 -2.43 -10.04
N ALA A 174 3.07 -3.74 -9.79
CA ALA A 174 2.34 -4.39 -8.71
C ALA A 174 2.95 -4.06 -7.34
N MET A 175 2.10 -3.75 -6.36
CA MET A 175 2.48 -3.58 -4.96
C MET A 175 1.55 -4.38 -4.05
N ALA A 176 2.01 -4.62 -2.81
CA ALA A 176 1.23 -5.35 -1.81
C ALA A 176 -0.16 -4.71 -1.55
N TYR A 177 -0.28 -3.38 -1.59
CA TYR A 177 -1.52 -2.66 -1.26
C TYR A 177 -2.27 -2.09 -2.48
N GLY A 178 -1.97 -2.62 -3.67
CA GLY A 178 -2.52 -2.12 -4.95
C GLY A 178 -1.44 -1.51 -5.83
N GLY A 179 -1.40 -1.93 -7.09
CA GLY A 179 -0.41 -1.48 -8.05
C GLY A 179 -0.84 -0.26 -8.86
N SER A 180 -0.06 0.04 -9.89
CA SER A 180 -0.38 1.04 -10.90
C SER A 180 -0.18 0.47 -12.30
N PHE A 181 -1.00 0.92 -13.25
CA PHE A 181 -0.90 0.61 -14.66
C PHE A 181 -0.78 1.90 -15.45
N SER A 182 0.24 2.04 -16.28
CA SER A 182 0.52 3.31 -16.96
C SER A 182 1.10 3.07 -18.34
N THR A 183 1.01 4.06 -19.21
CA THR A 183 1.64 4.06 -20.53
C THR A 183 3.11 4.52 -20.47
N PHE A 184 3.91 4.08 -21.44
CA PHE A 184 5.14 4.75 -21.83
C PHE A 184 4.88 5.59 -23.08
N GLU A 185 4.67 6.90 -22.91
CA GLU A 185 4.33 7.82 -24.01
C GLU A 185 5.41 7.87 -25.11
N GLU A 186 6.69 7.72 -24.73
CA GLU A 186 7.84 7.83 -25.64
C GLU A 186 8.33 6.48 -26.18
N ALA A 187 7.62 5.37 -25.91
CA ALA A 187 8.05 4.05 -26.34
C ALA A 187 7.83 3.81 -27.85
N ASP A 188 8.88 3.36 -28.54
CA ASP A 188 8.78 2.87 -29.90
C ASP A 188 8.12 1.48 -29.92
N HIS A 189 6.84 1.53 -30.26
CA HIS A 189 5.93 0.40 -30.37
C HIS A 189 6.42 -0.81 -31.17
N ALA A 190 7.13 -0.54 -32.27
CA ALA A 190 7.55 -1.55 -33.22
C ALA A 190 8.76 -2.34 -32.72
N THR A 191 9.60 -1.70 -31.91
CA THR A 191 10.87 -2.26 -31.43
C THR A 191 10.87 -2.57 -29.94
N PHE A 192 9.77 -2.30 -29.23
CA PHE A 192 9.65 -2.58 -27.80
C PHE A 192 9.71 -4.08 -27.49
N VAL A 193 10.64 -4.47 -26.62
CA VAL A 193 10.89 -5.83 -26.16
C VAL A 193 11.05 -5.83 -24.64
N ALA A 194 10.24 -6.62 -23.96
CA ALA A 194 10.45 -6.96 -22.55
C ALA A 194 11.71 -7.83 -22.39
N LEU A 195 12.66 -7.39 -21.59
CA LEU A 195 13.92 -8.10 -21.34
C LEU A 195 13.84 -8.98 -20.09
N SER A 196 13.14 -8.51 -19.07
CA SER A 196 12.78 -9.23 -17.83
C SER A 196 11.57 -8.55 -17.20
N ASP A 197 11.10 -9.08 -16.07
CA ASP A 197 9.97 -8.47 -15.33
C ASP A 197 10.28 -7.07 -14.76
N CYS A 198 11.55 -6.66 -14.77
CA CYS A 198 11.96 -5.33 -14.32
C CYS A 198 12.35 -4.39 -15.46
N TYR A 199 12.84 -4.93 -16.59
CA TYR A 199 13.43 -4.12 -17.65
C TYR A 199 12.86 -4.45 -19.02
N ALA A 200 12.75 -3.43 -19.85
CA ALA A 200 12.42 -3.53 -21.26
C ALA A 200 13.29 -2.58 -22.07
N LYS A 201 13.26 -2.69 -23.39
CA LYS A 201 13.91 -1.74 -24.28
C LYS A 201 13.12 -1.54 -25.55
N ASP A 202 13.31 -0.40 -26.18
CA ASP A 202 13.00 -0.20 -27.59
C ASP A 202 14.28 0.18 -28.34
N LYS A 203 14.20 0.70 -29.57
CA LYS A 203 15.40 1.11 -30.33
C LYS A 203 16.17 2.31 -29.76
N ASN A 204 15.54 3.12 -28.90
CA ASN A 204 16.06 4.40 -28.40
C ASN A 204 16.42 4.35 -26.91
N HIS A 205 15.67 3.59 -26.10
CA HIS A 205 15.67 3.69 -24.65
C HIS A 205 15.67 2.31 -23.97
N ILE A 206 16.19 2.30 -22.74
CA ILE A 206 15.98 1.23 -21.78
C ILE A 206 14.93 1.71 -20.78
N TYR A 207 13.97 0.85 -20.47
CA TYR A 207 12.89 1.10 -19.52
C TYR A 207 13.06 0.20 -18.30
N GLU A 208 12.77 0.75 -17.13
CA GLU A 208 12.61 0.05 -15.87
C GLU A 208 11.15 0.21 -15.40
N ASN A 209 10.57 -0.83 -14.80
CA ASN A 209 9.12 -0.89 -14.58
C ASN A 209 8.59 0.12 -13.54
N ARG A 210 9.41 0.65 -12.62
CA ARG A 210 9.03 1.66 -11.63
C ARG A 210 9.26 3.09 -12.15
N GLU A 211 10.49 3.41 -12.52
CA GLU A 211 10.92 4.76 -12.89
C GLU A 211 10.54 5.08 -14.34
N GLY A 212 10.63 4.10 -15.25
CA GLY A 212 10.43 4.28 -16.68
C GLY A 212 11.75 4.40 -17.41
N ILE A 213 11.94 5.45 -18.21
CA ILE A 213 13.17 5.59 -19.02
C ILE A 213 14.38 5.75 -18.10
N LEU A 214 15.34 4.82 -18.20
CA LEU A 214 16.58 4.90 -17.46
C LEU A 214 17.51 5.95 -18.06
N LYS A 215 18.00 6.84 -17.20
CA LYS A 215 19.03 7.83 -17.55
C LYS A 215 20.42 7.27 -17.25
N ASN A 216 21.43 7.70 -18.00
CA ASN A 216 22.84 7.36 -17.76
C ASN A 216 23.16 5.85 -17.84
N VAL A 217 22.45 5.13 -18.70
CA VAL A 217 22.74 3.73 -19.07
C VAL A 217 23.31 3.66 -20.48
N ASP A 218 24.22 2.72 -20.71
CA ASP A 218 24.72 2.43 -22.04
C ASP A 218 23.82 1.41 -22.74
N TYR A 219 22.98 1.90 -23.66
CA TYR A 219 22.02 1.09 -24.40
C TYR A 219 22.64 -0.14 -25.09
N LYS A 220 23.84 0.01 -25.66
CA LYS A 220 24.47 -1.04 -26.47
C LYS A 220 24.95 -2.23 -25.64
N THR A 221 25.39 -1.96 -24.41
CA THR A 221 25.96 -2.98 -23.51
C THR A 221 25.00 -3.40 -22.39
N PHE A 222 23.79 -2.83 -22.35
CA PHE A 222 22.79 -3.16 -21.35
C PHE A 222 22.37 -4.63 -21.43
N LYS A 223 22.53 -5.34 -20.31
CA LYS A 223 22.32 -6.78 -20.17
C LYS A 223 21.53 -7.05 -18.90
N VAL A 224 20.53 -7.92 -19.04
CA VAL A 224 19.80 -8.54 -17.94
C VAL A 224 19.81 -10.05 -18.15
N LYS A 225 19.54 -10.81 -17.09
CA LYS A 225 19.38 -12.26 -17.17
C LYS A 225 18.16 -12.69 -16.36
N SER A 226 17.37 -13.60 -16.93
CA SER A 226 16.20 -14.16 -16.26
C SER A 226 16.54 -15.03 -15.04
N THR A 227 17.78 -15.52 -14.93
CA THR A 227 18.23 -16.29 -13.75
C THR A 227 18.46 -15.41 -12.53
N VAL A 228 18.71 -14.12 -12.75
CA VAL A 228 19.04 -13.18 -11.68
C VAL A 228 17.79 -12.86 -10.89
N SER A 229 17.80 -13.22 -9.61
CA SER A 229 16.73 -12.87 -8.69
C SER A 229 16.77 -11.37 -8.37
N GLY A 230 15.64 -10.69 -8.56
CA GLY A 230 15.52 -9.26 -8.34
C GLY A 230 15.79 -8.43 -9.60
N CYS A 231 15.70 -7.11 -9.45
CA CYS A 231 15.84 -6.18 -10.56
C CYS A 231 17.29 -5.72 -10.67
N PHE A 232 18.14 -6.57 -11.24
CA PHE A 232 19.53 -6.22 -11.52
C PHE A 232 19.83 -6.21 -13.01
N ALA A 233 20.71 -5.29 -13.40
CA ALA A 233 21.21 -5.17 -14.76
C ALA A 233 22.71 -4.84 -14.75
N LYS A 234 23.34 -4.98 -15.91
CA LYS A 234 24.72 -4.56 -16.15
C LYS A 234 24.79 -3.79 -17.46
N ASP A 235 25.65 -2.79 -17.52
CA ASP A 235 26.17 -2.28 -18.78
C ASP A 235 27.68 -2.01 -18.64
N LYS A 236 28.30 -1.34 -19.62
CA LYS A 236 29.74 -1.05 -19.61
C LYS A 236 30.20 -0.19 -18.42
N ASN A 237 29.31 0.59 -17.82
CA ASN A 237 29.62 1.50 -16.72
C ASN A 237 29.43 0.83 -15.34
N GLY A 238 29.02 -0.44 -15.30
CA GLY A 238 28.88 -1.23 -14.07
C GLY A 238 27.50 -1.86 -13.91
N TYR A 239 27.11 -2.10 -12.66
CA TYR A 239 25.88 -2.82 -12.30
C TYR A 239 24.80 -1.85 -11.81
N LEU A 240 23.55 -2.22 -12.02
CA LEU A 240 22.38 -1.50 -11.57
C LEU A 240 21.50 -2.40 -10.71
N SER A 241 20.84 -1.79 -9.72
CA SER A 241 19.71 -2.35 -8.99
C SER A 241 18.53 -1.40 -9.20
N TRP A 242 17.43 -1.88 -9.75
CA TRP A 242 16.37 -1.02 -10.28
C TRP A 242 16.95 0.01 -11.25
N SER A 243 16.78 1.31 -11.01
CA SER A 243 17.34 2.39 -11.80
C SER A 243 18.70 2.90 -11.30
N ASP A 244 19.14 2.47 -10.11
CA ASP A 244 20.30 3.01 -9.43
C ASP A 244 21.59 2.25 -9.75
N ARG A 245 22.69 3.00 -9.89
CA ARG A 245 24.04 2.43 -9.98
C ARG A 245 24.48 1.90 -8.63
N ILE A 246 24.94 0.66 -8.61
CA ILE A 246 25.53 0.06 -7.41
C ILE A 246 26.99 0.50 -7.34
N THR A 247 27.37 1.14 -6.24
CA THR A 247 28.73 1.66 -6.00
C THR A 247 29.19 1.38 -4.57
N GLY A 248 30.50 1.49 -4.33
CA GLY A 248 31.10 1.36 -3.00
C GLY A 248 30.71 0.06 -2.29
N ASP A 249 30.32 0.19 -1.03
CA ASP A 249 29.95 -0.95 -0.17
C ASP A 249 28.71 -1.70 -0.65
N GLY A 250 27.89 -1.12 -1.53
CA GLY A 250 26.74 -1.82 -2.13
C GLY A 250 27.18 -3.04 -2.96
N LEU A 251 28.39 -3.04 -3.52
CA LEU A 251 28.95 -4.19 -4.24
C LEU A 251 29.32 -5.36 -3.30
N ASN A 252 29.40 -5.10 -2.00
CA ASN A 252 29.75 -6.11 -1.00
C ASN A 252 28.56 -6.91 -0.47
N ASP A 253 27.34 -6.44 -0.74
CA ASP A 253 26.10 -7.13 -0.38
C ASP A 253 26.01 -8.53 -1.02
N GLU A 254 25.55 -9.50 -0.25
CA GLU A 254 25.53 -10.91 -0.67
C GLU A 254 24.59 -11.14 -1.86
N TYR A 255 23.42 -10.49 -1.87
CA TYR A 255 22.46 -10.59 -2.97
C TYR A 255 23.02 -9.94 -4.24
N VAL A 256 23.68 -8.78 -4.08
CA VAL A 256 24.35 -8.10 -5.19
C VAL A 256 25.47 -8.96 -5.77
N LYS A 257 26.33 -9.55 -4.92
CA LYS A 257 27.42 -10.44 -5.39
C LYS A 257 26.90 -11.62 -6.19
N LYS A 258 25.79 -12.23 -5.74
CA LYS A 258 25.14 -13.31 -6.49
C LYS A 258 24.66 -12.83 -7.86
N ALA A 259 23.95 -11.70 -7.92
CA ALA A 259 23.49 -11.11 -9.17
C ALA A 259 24.65 -10.79 -10.13
N ILE A 260 25.74 -10.19 -9.63
CA ILE A 260 26.96 -9.91 -10.39
C ILE A 260 27.53 -11.18 -11.01
N SER A 261 27.69 -12.24 -10.19
CA SER A 261 28.26 -13.52 -10.65
C SER A 261 27.44 -14.16 -11.78
N GLU A 262 26.14 -13.89 -11.83
CA GLU A 262 25.27 -14.37 -12.89
C GLU A 262 25.33 -13.48 -14.13
N LEU A 263 25.29 -12.15 -13.96
CA LEU A 263 25.37 -11.18 -15.05
C LEU A 263 26.69 -11.26 -15.83
N ASP A 264 27.78 -11.66 -15.17
CA ASP A 264 29.11 -11.77 -15.77
C ASP A 264 29.37 -13.06 -16.53
N LYS A 265 28.55 -14.09 -16.30
CA LYS A 265 28.54 -15.29 -17.15
C LYS A 265 28.04 -14.97 -18.57
#